data_AF-A0A7K1TZX3-F1
#
_entry.id   AF-A0A7K1TZX3-F1
#
_cell.length_a   1.000
_cell.length_b   1.000
_cell.length_c   1.000
_cell.angle_alpha   90.00
_cell.angle_beta   90.00
_cell.angle_gamma   90.00
#
_symmetry.space_group_name_H-M   'P 1'
#
loop_
_entity.id
_entity.type
_entity.pdbx_description
1 polymer ?
#
loop_
_entity_poly.entity_id
_entity_poly.type
_entity_poly.pdbx_seq_one_letter_code
_entity_poly.pdbx_strand_id
1 'polypeptide(L)'
;MEPLVTADTLSDGIVQLTPEQLPVLTNFMTRADALAINAKLLEETSFQQFLTLWNQLHCKTANQQSLISLYGGYYCQQAAEYCENGISRQDLLIHAQDHYMTFLEDDKMEKEVRYFAQWQLGLTKELQGKDWGEVEETLLSASNYHNGRGEAMRHVIQYYRNSKQYGLGYIYSSIAKEQYLGKVPEEIGWFGDVLFYQWKILYYHTSICGHIKFSKEAEDTFYELWRISQIHPEYFTSEQLQSLFQNMKSYKS
;
A
#
# COMPACT_ATOMS: atom_id res chain seq x y z
N MET A 1 29.16 -6.37 8.61
CA MET A 1 27.98 -5.53 8.81
C MET A 1 28.44 -4.28 9.53
N GLU A 2 28.53 -3.16 8.81
CA GLU A 2 28.56 -1.85 9.48
C GLU A 2 27.23 -1.67 10.24
N PRO A 3 27.23 -0.98 11.39
CA PRO A 3 26.03 -0.89 12.22
C PRO A 3 24.90 -0.26 11.42
N LEU A 4 23.70 -0.90 11.48
CA LEU A 4 22.46 -0.24 11.11
C LEU A 4 22.44 1.15 11.76
N VAL A 5 21.92 2.12 11.03
CA VAL A 5 21.46 3.39 11.59
C VAL A 5 20.72 3.06 12.87
N THR A 6 21.33 3.38 14.01
CA THR A 6 20.73 3.09 15.30
C THR A 6 19.47 3.93 15.42
N ALA A 7 18.44 3.42 16.08
CA ALA A 7 17.21 4.19 16.25
C ALA A 7 17.49 5.55 16.93
N ASP A 8 18.57 5.62 17.73
CA ASP A 8 19.12 6.83 18.34
C ASP A 8 19.52 7.89 17.30
N THR A 9 20.20 7.52 16.21
CA THR A 9 20.59 8.45 15.12
C THR A 9 19.43 9.08 14.36
N LEU A 10 18.23 8.51 14.44
CA LEU A 10 17.01 9.04 13.81
C LEU A 10 16.11 9.82 14.78
N SER A 11 16.40 9.75 16.09
CA SER A 11 15.53 10.26 17.15
C SER A 11 15.78 11.71 17.57
N ASP A 12 16.93 12.31 17.23
CA ASP A 12 17.37 13.67 17.65
C ASP A 12 16.68 14.83 16.89
N GLY A 13 15.43 14.62 16.45
CA GLY A 13 14.70 15.53 15.58
C GLY A 13 15.15 15.37 14.12
N ILE A 14 14.21 15.52 13.19
CA ILE A 14 14.47 15.37 11.75
C ILE A 14 15.33 16.54 11.27
N VAL A 15 16.62 16.48 11.58
CA VAL A 15 17.67 17.08 10.77
C VAL A 15 17.66 16.29 9.47
N GLN A 16 17.59 16.97 8.33
CA GLN A 16 17.56 16.35 7.00
C GLN A 16 18.58 15.21 6.93
N LEU A 17 18.09 13.97 6.80
CA LEU A 17 18.97 12.82 6.67
C LEU A 17 19.81 12.99 5.41
N THR A 18 21.10 12.65 5.49
CA THR A 18 21.96 12.53 4.33
C THR A 18 21.95 11.09 3.82
N PRO A 19 22.29 10.84 2.54
CA PRO A 19 22.32 9.48 2.00
C PRO A 19 23.23 8.52 2.77
N GLU A 20 24.31 9.03 3.38
CA GLU A 20 25.26 8.28 4.20
C GLU A 20 24.69 7.85 5.56
N GLN A 21 23.63 8.51 6.01
CA GLN A 21 22.91 8.17 7.24
C GLN A 21 21.81 7.14 7.02
N LEU A 22 21.59 6.69 5.79
CA LEU A 22 20.71 5.55 5.49
C LEU A 22 21.54 4.27 5.37
N PRO A 23 20.95 3.08 5.61
CA PRO A 23 21.69 1.82 5.52
C PRO A 23 22.34 1.61 4.15
N VAL A 24 23.39 0.78 4.10
CA VAL A 24 23.99 0.28 2.86
C VAL A 24 23.85 -1.25 2.90
N LEU A 25 22.70 -1.75 2.45
CA LEU A 25 22.28 -3.13 2.67
C LEU A 25 22.28 -3.96 1.38
N THR A 26 23.43 -4.34 0.85
CA THR A 26 23.50 -5.55 0.01
C THR A 26 24.92 -6.11 -0.05
N ASN A 27 25.03 -7.40 -0.38
CA ASN A 27 26.30 -8.02 -0.74
C ASN A 27 26.69 -7.80 -2.21
N PHE A 28 25.77 -7.29 -3.03
CA PHE A 28 25.86 -7.28 -4.49
C PHE A 28 25.86 -5.88 -5.12
N MET A 29 25.85 -4.82 -4.31
CA MET A 29 25.83 -3.42 -4.73
C MET A 29 27.10 -2.72 -4.25
N THR A 30 27.61 -1.79 -5.06
CA THR A 30 28.70 -0.92 -4.60
C THR A 30 28.17 0.12 -3.62
N ARG A 31 29.04 0.63 -2.75
CA ARG A 31 28.69 1.73 -1.85
C ARG A 31 28.18 2.97 -2.61
N ALA A 32 28.75 3.25 -3.79
CA ALA A 32 28.33 4.39 -4.60
C ALA A 32 26.89 4.24 -5.10
N ASP A 33 26.52 3.05 -5.57
CA ASP A 33 25.15 2.77 -6.03
C ASP A 33 24.15 2.84 -4.86
N ALA A 34 24.53 2.33 -3.69
CA ALA A 34 23.69 2.40 -2.50
C ALA A 34 23.44 3.85 -2.05
N LEU A 35 24.48 4.70 -2.06
CA LEU A 35 24.33 6.12 -1.75
C LEU A 35 23.48 6.84 -2.80
N ALA A 36 23.57 6.48 -4.08
CA ALA A 36 22.73 7.03 -5.13
C ALA A 36 21.25 6.65 -4.94
N ILE A 37 20.97 5.40 -4.53
CA ILE A 37 19.60 4.96 -4.18
C ILE A 37 19.11 5.72 -2.95
N ASN A 38 19.92 5.83 -1.90
CA ASN A 38 19.57 6.55 -0.68
C ASN A 38 19.25 8.03 -0.98
N ALA A 39 19.98 8.67 -1.87
CA ALA A 39 19.69 10.05 -2.31
C ALA A 39 18.30 10.15 -2.97
N LYS A 40 17.98 9.23 -3.90
CA LYS A 40 16.65 9.19 -4.54
C LYS A 40 15.53 8.95 -3.54
N LEU A 41 15.71 8.00 -2.62
CA LEU A 41 14.73 7.70 -1.57
C LEU A 41 14.42 8.92 -0.70
N LEU A 42 15.44 9.73 -0.37
CA LEU A 42 15.23 10.93 0.43
C LEU A 42 14.45 12.03 -0.30
N GLU A 43 14.39 11.99 -1.63
CA GLU A 43 13.56 12.90 -2.43
C GLU A 43 12.09 12.44 -2.52
N GLU A 44 11.81 11.17 -2.19
CA GLU A 44 10.46 10.60 -2.31
C GLU A 44 9.52 11.03 -1.18
N THR A 45 8.37 11.58 -1.57
CA THR A 45 7.37 12.08 -0.61
C THR A 45 6.81 10.95 0.27
N SER A 46 6.58 9.77 -0.30
CA SER A 46 6.11 8.59 0.44
C SER A 46 7.13 8.15 1.49
N PHE A 47 8.42 8.12 1.13
CA PHE A 47 9.48 7.73 2.06
C PHE A 47 9.64 8.75 3.19
N GLN A 48 9.59 10.05 2.89
CA GLN A 48 9.59 11.11 3.91
C GLN A 48 8.37 11.02 4.86
N GLN A 49 7.20 10.71 4.31
CA GLN A 49 6.00 10.47 5.11
C GLN A 49 6.19 9.25 6.04
N PHE A 50 6.73 8.15 5.52
CA PHE A 50 7.05 6.98 6.33
C PHE A 50 8.00 7.31 7.47
N LEU A 51 9.12 8.01 7.20
CA LEU A 51 10.08 8.41 8.23
C LEU A 51 9.43 9.25 9.33
N THR A 52 8.52 10.15 8.94
CA THR A 52 7.77 10.98 9.90
C THR A 52 6.89 10.12 10.81
N LEU A 53 6.11 9.20 10.24
CA LEU A 53 5.23 8.30 11.00
C LEU A 53 6.03 7.35 11.89
N TRP A 54 7.12 6.79 11.36
CA TRP A 54 8.02 5.91 12.08
C TRP A 54 8.65 6.62 13.28
N ASN A 55 9.14 7.86 13.11
CA ASN A 55 9.74 8.61 14.21
C ASN A 55 8.71 8.98 15.30
N GLN A 56 7.49 9.36 14.89
CA GLN A 56 6.39 9.61 15.83
C GLN A 56 6.05 8.37 16.65
N LEU A 57 6.04 7.18 16.01
CA LEU A 57 5.81 5.92 16.69
C LEU A 57 6.97 5.53 17.60
N HIS A 58 8.21 5.76 17.14
CA HIS A 58 9.43 5.52 17.90
C HIS A 58 9.49 6.31 19.21
N CYS A 59 9.08 7.59 19.18
CA CYS A 59 9.00 8.41 20.39
C CYS A 59 7.96 7.93 21.41
N LYS A 60 6.97 7.14 20.98
CA LYS A 60 5.84 6.69 21.82
C LYS A 60 6.00 5.28 22.36
N THR A 61 6.78 4.43 21.68
CA THR A 61 6.92 3.02 22.05
C THR A 61 8.20 2.74 22.81
N ALA A 62 8.13 1.82 23.75
CA ALA A 62 9.32 1.26 24.40
C ALA A 62 9.96 0.14 23.56
N ASN A 63 9.27 -0.42 22.55
CA ASN A 63 9.79 -1.52 21.73
C ASN A 63 10.54 -1.02 20.49
N GLN A 64 11.78 -0.56 20.70
CA GLN A 64 12.62 -0.03 19.63
C GLN A 64 13.04 -1.10 18.61
N GLN A 65 13.19 -2.36 19.04
CA GLN A 65 13.68 -3.43 18.15
C GLN A 65 12.70 -3.77 17.04
N SER A 66 11.40 -3.87 17.35
CA SER A 66 10.37 -4.11 16.33
C SER A 66 10.33 -2.96 15.31
N LEU A 67 10.46 -1.71 15.77
CA LEU A 67 10.48 -0.57 14.86
C LEU A 67 11.67 -0.55 13.92
N ILE A 68 12.84 -1.03 14.35
CA ILE A 68 13.99 -1.21 13.45
C ILE A 68 13.63 -2.19 12.33
N SER A 69 12.94 -3.30 12.65
CA SER A 69 12.45 -4.24 11.64
C SER A 69 11.43 -3.61 10.69
N LEU A 70 10.48 -2.82 11.19
CA LEU A 70 9.53 -2.10 10.32
C LEU A 70 10.25 -1.15 9.35
N TYR A 71 11.21 -0.37 9.87
CA TYR A 71 12.03 0.53 9.08
C TYR A 71 12.85 -0.22 8.03
N GLY A 72 13.54 -1.30 8.43
CA GLY A 72 14.33 -2.12 7.52
C GLY A 72 13.48 -2.73 6.41
N GLY A 73 12.26 -3.19 6.74
CA GLY A 73 11.30 -3.72 5.77
C GLY A 73 10.95 -2.70 4.69
N TYR A 74 10.50 -1.52 5.10
CA TYR A 74 10.09 -0.48 4.17
C TYR A 74 11.26 0.12 3.39
N TYR A 75 12.39 0.38 4.05
CA TYR A 75 13.61 0.84 3.39
C TYR A 75 14.06 -0.12 2.29
N CYS A 76 14.22 -1.41 2.59
CA CYS A 76 14.67 -2.40 1.61
C CYS A 76 13.68 -2.53 0.44
N GLN A 77 12.38 -2.50 0.73
CA GLN A 77 11.34 -2.55 -0.31
C GLN A 77 11.44 -1.34 -1.26
N GLN A 78 11.57 -0.13 -0.73
CA GLN A 78 11.68 1.08 -1.54
C GLN A 78 13.04 1.15 -2.27
N ALA A 79 14.14 0.77 -1.63
CA ALA A 79 15.46 0.69 -2.27
C ALA A 79 15.46 -0.25 -3.48
N ALA A 80 14.70 -1.36 -3.42
CA ALA A 80 14.56 -2.30 -4.51
C ALA A 80 13.90 -1.70 -5.77
N GLU A 81 13.10 -0.64 -5.65
CA GLU A 81 12.49 0.05 -6.80
C GLU A 81 13.51 0.85 -7.62
N TYR A 82 14.54 1.39 -6.97
CA TYR A 82 15.62 2.15 -7.61
C TYR A 82 16.84 1.30 -8.00
N CYS A 83 16.82 0.00 -7.66
CA CYS A 83 17.92 -0.91 -7.94
C CYS A 83 17.80 -1.50 -9.35
N GLU A 84 18.66 -1.05 -10.26
CA GLU A 84 18.70 -1.55 -11.65
C GLU A 84 19.24 -2.99 -11.75
N ASN A 85 20.13 -3.37 -10.83
CA ASN A 85 20.69 -4.72 -10.80
C ASN A 85 19.66 -5.72 -10.25
N GLY A 86 19.22 -6.66 -11.08
CA GLY A 86 18.18 -7.63 -10.71
C GLY A 86 18.54 -8.54 -9.52
N ILE A 87 19.81 -8.89 -9.34
CA ILE A 87 20.26 -9.74 -8.22
C ILE A 87 20.18 -8.94 -6.91
N SER A 88 20.74 -7.73 -6.90
CA SER A 88 20.68 -6.83 -5.74
C SER A 88 19.25 -6.44 -5.40
N ARG A 89 18.40 -6.22 -6.41
CA ARG A 89 16.98 -5.96 -6.23
C ARG A 89 16.29 -7.13 -5.53
N GLN A 90 16.56 -8.37 -5.95
CA GLN A 90 15.97 -9.55 -5.32
C GLN A 90 16.47 -9.74 -3.88
N ASP A 91 17.77 -9.49 -3.62
CA ASP A 91 18.38 -9.54 -2.29
C ASP A 91 17.70 -8.54 -1.33
N LEU A 92 17.49 -7.30 -1.77
CA LEU A 92 16.74 -6.28 -1.03
C LEU A 92 15.30 -6.72 -0.72
N LEU A 93 14.60 -7.31 -1.70
CA LEU A 93 13.23 -7.77 -1.47
C LEU A 93 13.16 -8.96 -0.48
N ILE A 94 14.16 -9.84 -0.46
CA ILE A 94 14.26 -10.91 0.55
C ILE A 94 14.46 -10.30 1.94
N HIS A 95 15.39 -9.35 2.07
CA HIS A 95 15.60 -8.64 3.33
C HIS A 95 14.36 -7.87 3.79
N ALA A 96 13.63 -7.24 2.86
CA ALA A 96 12.36 -6.57 3.17
C ALA A 96 11.34 -7.55 3.78
N GLN A 97 11.19 -8.73 3.16
CA GLN A 97 10.31 -9.77 3.66
C GLN A 97 10.73 -10.25 5.07
N ASP A 98 12.01 -10.57 5.28
CA ASP A 98 12.51 -11.05 6.58
C ASP A 98 12.25 -10.03 7.69
N HIS A 99 12.46 -8.75 7.39
CA HIS A 99 12.19 -7.65 8.30
C HIS A 99 10.70 -7.51 8.64
N TYR A 100 9.81 -7.56 7.65
CA TYR A 100 8.36 -7.51 7.91
C TYR A 100 7.88 -8.73 8.70
N MET A 101 8.38 -9.93 8.40
CA MET A 101 8.05 -11.13 9.16
C MET A 101 8.49 -10.99 10.63
N THR A 102 9.73 -10.55 10.85
CA THR A 102 10.26 -10.29 12.22
C THR A 102 9.42 -9.25 12.96
N PHE A 103 8.99 -8.18 12.27
CA PHE A 103 8.12 -7.17 12.88
C PHE A 103 6.75 -7.74 13.31
N LEU A 104 6.16 -8.60 12.47
CA LEU A 104 4.82 -9.14 12.70
C LEU A 104 4.76 -10.18 13.84
N GLU A 105 5.90 -10.74 14.25
CA GLU A 105 6.03 -11.61 15.43
C GLU A 105 5.74 -10.86 16.74
N ASP A 106 5.89 -9.53 16.77
CA ASP A 106 5.58 -8.71 17.93
C ASP A 106 4.08 -8.39 18.01
N ASP A 107 3.39 -9.06 18.94
CA ASP A 107 1.96 -8.89 19.16
C ASP A 107 1.59 -7.61 19.92
N LYS A 108 2.58 -6.88 20.46
CA LYS A 108 2.38 -5.66 21.24
C LYS A 108 2.27 -4.39 20.39
N MET A 109 2.60 -4.48 19.10
CA MET A 109 2.51 -3.35 18.18
C MET A 109 1.05 -3.00 17.86
N GLU A 110 0.80 -1.70 17.66
CA GLU A 110 -0.52 -1.19 17.31
C GLU A 110 -1.08 -1.85 16.06
N LYS A 111 -2.40 -2.14 16.07
CA LYS A 111 -3.11 -2.86 15.00
C LYS A 111 -2.91 -2.23 13.64
N GLU A 112 -2.94 -0.90 13.55
CA GLU A 112 -2.77 -0.17 12.32
C GLU A 112 -1.39 -0.40 11.69
N VAL A 113 -0.33 -0.37 12.51
CA VAL A 113 1.05 -0.57 12.07
C VAL A 113 1.26 -2.01 11.62
N ARG A 114 0.67 -2.97 12.33
CA ARG A 114 0.68 -4.40 11.93
C ARG A 114 -0.08 -4.64 10.64
N TYR A 115 -1.23 -3.99 10.44
CA TYR A 115 -1.94 -4.00 9.16
C TYR A 115 -1.05 -3.50 8.03
N PHE A 116 -0.41 -2.33 8.22
CA PHE A 116 0.48 -1.75 7.22
C PHE A 116 1.63 -2.69 6.87
N ALA A 117 2.32 -3.26 7.87
CA ALA A 117 3.41 -4.20 7.63
C ALA A 117 2.95 -5.47 6.90
N GLN A 118 1.80 -6.05 7.27
CA GLN A 118 1.24 -7.22 6.59
C GLN A 118 0.87 -6.91 5.13
N TRP A 119 0.30 -5.73 4.88
CA TRP A 119 0.00 -5.26 3.54
C TRP A 119 1.28 -5.10 2.70
N GLN A 120 2.31 -4.44 3.23
CA GLN A 120 3.59 -4.27 2.55
C GLN A 120 4.33 -5.59 2.31
N LEU A 121 4.21 -6.56 3.22
CA LEU A 121 4.73 -7.91 3.04
C LEU A 121 4.07 -8.58 1.81
N GLY A 122 2.75 -8.43 1.63
CA GLY A 122 2.05 -8.91 0.45
C GLY A 122 2.57 -8.28 -0.85
N LEU A 123 2.75 -6.95 -0.87
CA LEU A 123 3.31 -6.24 -2.03
C LEU A 123 4.77 -6.67 -2.31
N THR A 124 5.56 -6.88 -1.26
CA THR A 124 6.94 -7.35 -1.37
C THR A 124 6.99 -8.73 -2.03
N LYS A 125 6.12 -9.67 -1.63
CA LYS A 125 6.02 -10.99 -2.26
C LYS A 125 5.62 -10.91 -3.75
N GLU A 126 4.73 -10.00 -4.12
CA GLU A 126 4.40 -9.76 -5.52
C GLU A 126 5.61 -9.27 -6.31
N LEU A 127 6.36 -8.30 -5.76
CA LEU A 127 7.58 -7.76 -6.38
C LEU A 127 8.68 -8.82 -6.54
N GLN A 128 8.73 -9.81 -5.64
CA GLN A 128 9.61 -10.98 -5.75
C GLN A 128 9.16 -12.00 -6.81
N GLY A 129 7.97 -11.83 -7.41
CA GLY A 129 7.41 -12.78 -8.37
C GLY A 129 6.88 -14.07 -7.73
N LYS A 130 6.40 -14.02 -6.48
CA LYS A 130 5.70 -15.15 -5.85
C LYS A 130 4.39 -15.47 -6.57
N ASP A 131 3.89 -16.68 -6.35
CA ASP A 131 2.59 -17.08 -6.88
C ASP A 131 1.48 -16.16 -6.34
N TRP A 132 0.52 -15.81 -7.20
CA TRP A 132 -0.54 -14.89 -6.81
C TRP A 132 -1.40 -15.40 -5.66
N GLY A 133 -1.64 -16.71 -5.54
CA GLY A 133 -2.40 -17.25 -4.41
C GLY A 133 -1.71 -16.98 -3.07
N GLU A 134 -0.38 -17.09 -3.03
CA GLU A 134 0.41 -16.76 -1.84
C GLU A 134 0.37 -15.25 -1.53
N VAL A 135 0.47 -14.42 -2.56
CA VAL A 135 0.38 -12.94 -2.45
C VAL A 135 -0.99 -12.53 -1.93
N GLU A 136 -2.05 -13.05 -2.54
CA GLU A 136 -3.44 -12.82 -2.18
C GLU A 136 -3.71 -13.19 -0.72
N GLU A 137 -3.35 -14.41 -0.30
CA GLU A 137 -3.51 -14.86 1.09
C GLU A 137 -2.79 -13.91 2.06
N THR A 138 -1.55 -13.53 1.72
CA THR A 138 -0.75 -12.60 2.51
C THR A 138 -1.42 -11.23 2.63
N LEU A 139 -1.96 -10.69 1.53
CA LEU A 139 -2.68 -9.40 1.51
C LEU A 139 -3.99 -9.46 2.32
N LEU A 140 -4.81 -10.50 2.11
CA LEU A 140 -6.10 -10.64 2.79
C LEU A 140 -5.94 -10.85 4.30
N SER A 141 -4.84 -11.49 4.73
CA SER A 141 -4.53 -11.67 6.15
C SER A 141 -4.25 -10.35 6.89
N ALA A 142 -4.00 -9.23 6.19
CA ALA A 142 -3.89 -7.90 6.82
C ALA A 142 -5.16 -7.53 7.62
N SER A 143 -6.33 -7.98 7.15
CA SER A 143 -7.61 -7.76 7.84
C SER A 143 -7.69 -8.40 9.23
N ASN A 144 -6.84 -9.39 9.54
CA ASN A 144 -6.74 -9.97 10.89
C ASN A 144 -6.19 -8.97 11.91
N TYR A 145 -5.41 -7.98 11.48
CA TYR A 145 -4.89 -6.92 12.34
C TYR A 145 -5.86 -5.74 12.42
N HIS A 146 -6.40 -5.31 11.28
CA HIS A 146 -7.33 -4.18 11.23
C HIS A 146 -8.41 -4.38 10.16
N ASN A 147 -9.56 -4.93 10.55
CA ASN A 147 -10.66 -5.28 9.65
C ASN A 147 -11.41 -4.09 9.03
N GLY A 148 -11.21 -2.86 9.54
CA GLY A 148 -11.78 -1.66 8.94
C GLY A 148 -10.99 -1.15 7.73
N ARG A 149 -9.74 -1.61 7.53
CA ARG A 149 -8.85 -1.07 6.50
C ARG A 149 -8.90 -1.90 5.22
N GLY A 150 -9.11 -1.22 4.11
CA GLY A 150 -9.37 -1.82 2.80
C GLY A 150 -8.24 -1.69 1.78
N GLU A 151 -7.08 -1.11 2.11
CA GLU A 151 -5.99 -0.90 1.14
C GLU A 151 -5.44 -2.21 0.55
N ALA A 152 -5.28 -3.25 1.37
CA ALA A 152 -4.86 -4.56 0.87
C ALA A 152 -5.92 -5.20 -0.04
N MET A 153 -7.21 -5.10 0.34
CA MET A 153 -8.34 -5.56 -0.47
C MET A 153 -8.43 -4.80 -1.81
N ARG A 154 -8.17 -3.49 -1.80
CA ARG A 154 -8.10 -2.66 -3.02
C ARG A 154 -7.09 -3.24 -4.00
N HIS A 155 -5.92 -3.64 -3.52
CA HIS A 155 -4.87 -4.23 -4.35
C HIS A 155 -5.33 -5.55 -4.99
N VAL A 156 -5.97 -6.43 -4.21
CA VAL A 156 -6.55 -7.71 -4.68
C VAL A 156 -7.61 -7.45 -5.78
N ILE A 157 -8.51 -6.50 -5.58
CA ILE A 157 -9.52 -6.11 -6.58
C ILE A 157 -8.86 -5.61 -7.87
N GLN A 158 -7.84 -4.74 -7.75
CA GLN A 158 -7.12 -4.20 -8.88
C GLN A 158 -6.41 -5.29 -9.68
N TYR A 159 -5.76 -6.24 -9.01
CA TYR A 159 -5.12 -7.38 -9.67
C TYR A 159 -6.13 -8.17 -10.50
N TYR A 160 -7.24 -8.63 -9.91
CA TYR A 160 -8.22 -9.44 -10.63
C TYR A 160 -8.89 -8.68 -11.78
N ARG A 161 -9.13 -7.39 -11.60
CA ARG A 161 -9.62 -6.52 -12.68
C ARG A 161 -8.61 -6.42 -13.82
N ASN A 162 -7.34 -6.15 -13.54
CA ASN A 162 -6.30 -5.97 -14.55
C ASN A 162 -5.97 -7.29 -15.28
N SER A 163 -6.02 -8.41 -14.56
CA SER A 163 -5.84 -9.76 -15.09
C SER A 163 -7.09 -10.31 -15.78
N LYS A 164 -8.15 -9.50 -15.93
CA LYS A 164 -9.44 -9.84 -16.57
C LYS A 164 -10.16 -11.04 -15.95
N GLN A 165 -9.84 -11.37 -14.70
CA GLN A 165 -10.47 -12.42 -13.91
C GLN A 165 -11.67 -11.83 -13.16
N TYR A 166 -12.64 -11.33 -13.92
CA TYR A 166 -13.73 -10.51 -13.39
C TYR A 166 -14.66 -11.25 -12.41
N GLY A 167 -14.74 -12.58 -12.46
CA GLY A 167 -15.52 -13.36 -11.49
C GLY A 167 -14.97 -13.25 -10.07
N LEU A 168 -13.65 -13.37 -9.90
CA LEU A 168 -12.99 -13.17 -8.60
C LEU A 168 -13.00 -11.69 -8.21
N GLY A 169 -12.75 -10.80 -9.18
CA GLY A 169 -12.89 -9.36 -8.96
C GLY A 169 -14.29 -8.97 -8.46
N TYR A 170 -15.35 -9.63 -8.93
CA TYR A 170 -16.72 -9.39 -8.49
C TYR A 170 -16.87 -9.76 -7.01
N ILE A 171 -16.45 -10.97 -6.63
CA ILE A 171 -16.51 -11.44 -5.24
C ILE A 171 -15.84 -10.43 -4.30
N TYR A 172 -14.59 -10.05 -4.58
CA TYR A 172 -13.85 -9.13 -3.72
C TYR A 172 -14.40 -7.71 -3.72
N SER A 173 -14.83 -7.20 -4.88
CA SER A 173 -15.43 -5.85 -4.94
C SER A 173 -16.78 -5.77 -4.25
N SER A 174 -17.60 -6.83 -4.29
CA SER A 174 -18.86 -6.92 -3.53
C SER A 174 -18.60 -6.93 -2.02
N ILE A 175 -17.65 -7.74 -1.55
CA ILE A 175 -17.22 -7.74 -0.14
C ILE A 175 -16.74 -6.34 0.26
N ALA A 176 -15.90 -5.70 -0.55
CA ALA A 176 -15.41 -4.37 -0.25
C ALA A 176 -16.51 -3.30 -0.22
N LYS A 177 -17.50 -3.39 -1.11
CA LYS A 177 -18.66 -2.50 -1.13
C LYS A 177 -19.48 -2.62 0.16
N GLU A 178 -19.71 -3.84 0.64
CA GLU A 178 -20.43 -4.07 1.89
C GLU A 178 -19.63 -3.62 3.12
N GLN A 179 -18.32 -3.92 3.14
CA GLN A 179 -17.48 -3.72 4.31
C GLN A 179 -16.95 -2.30 4.46
N TYR A 180 -16.57 -1.62 3.37
CA TYR A 180 -15.76 -0.40 3.42
C TYR A 180 -16.41 0.84 2.79
N LEU A 181 -17.44 0.70 1.94
CA LEU A 181 -18.05 1.85 1.28
C LEU A 181 -18.65 2.82 2.32
N GLY A 182 -18.22 4.08 2.26
CA GLY A 182 -18.63 5.14 3.19
C GLY A 182 -18.07 5.00 4.61
N LYS A 183 -17.22 4.00 4.87
CA LYS A 183 -16.68 3.67 6.20
C LYS A 183 -15.18 3.92 6.24
N VAL A 184 -14.81 5.20 6.23
CA VAL A 184 -13.42 5.64 6.41
C VAL A 184 -13.00 5.31 7.86
N PRO A 185 -11.94 4.52 8.08
CA PRO A 185 -11.49 4.22 9.45
C PRO A 185 -11.05 5.48 10.19
N GLU A 186 -11.22 5.50 11.51
CA GLU A 186 -10.74 6.60 12.36
C GLU A 186 -9.20 6.63 12.44
N GLU A 187 -8.57 5.46 12.34
CA GLU A 187 -7.12 5.24 12.41
C GLU A 187 -6.54 4.93 11.02
N ILE A 188 -6.06 5.95 10.30
CA ILE A 188 -5.40 5.81 8.98
C ILE A 188 -4.08 6.62 8.89
N GLY A 189 -3.34 6.70 9.99
CA GLY A 189 -2.03 7.36 10.03
C GLY A 189 -1.03 6.78 9.02
N TRP A 190 -1.07 5.48 8.76
CA TRP A 190 -0.13 4.75 7.88
C TRP A 190 -0.71 4.50 6.48
N PHE A 191 -0.47 5.44 5.56
CA PHE A 191 -0.76 5.32 4.12
C PHE A 191 -2.22 4.95 3.80
N GLY A 192 -3.14 5.86 4.13
CA GLY A 192 -4.56 5.74 3.81
C GLY A 192 -4.95 6.19 2.41
N ASP A 193 -5.88 5.49 1.78
CA ASP A 193 -6.56 5.96 0.56
C ASP A 193 -8.02 6.30 0.87
N VAL A 194 -8.28 7.49 1.38
CA VAL A 194 -9.64 7.95 1.75
C VAL A 194 -10.61 7.83 0.56
N LEU A 195 -10.14 8.11 -0.66
CA LEU A 195 -10.96 8.02 -1.87
C LEU A 195 -11.41 6.59 -2.17
N PHE A 196 -10.68 5.57 -1.69
CA PHE A 196 -11.09 4.17 -1.83
C PHE A 196 -12.43 3.91 -1.17
N TYR A 197 -12.55 4.29 0.10
CA TYR A 197 -13.76 4.13 0.91
C TYR A 197 -14.91 5.02 0.41
N GLN A 198 -14.59 6.17 -0.18
CA GLN A 198 -15.61 7.13 -0.63
C GLN A 198 -16.21 6.77 -1.98
N TRP A 199 -15.40 6.40 -2.98
CA TRP A 199 -15.93 6.18 -4.33
C TRP A 199 -15.20 5.14 -5.18
N LYS A 200 -13.89 4.89 -4.99
CA LYS A 200 -13.18 3.98 -5.92
C LYS A 200 -13.70 2.55 -5.85
N ILE A 201 -14.25 2.11 -4.72
CA ILE A 201 -14.94 0.81 -4.63
C ILE A 201 -16.07 0.71 -5.66
N LEU A 202 -16.93 1.74 -5.73
CA LEU A 202 -18.03 1.79 -6.71
C LEU A 202 -17.49 1.77 -8.14
N TYR A 203 -16.42 2.53 -8.41
CA TYR A 203 -15.78 2.56 -9.72
C TYR A 203 -15.26 1.17 -10.15
N TYR A 204 -14.54 0.47 -9.27
CA TYR A 204 -14.06 -0.88 -9.57
C TYR A 204 -15.21 -1.86 -9.76
N HIS A 205 -16.20 -1.82 -8.87
CA HIS A 205 -17.34 -2.72 -8.89
C HIS A 205 -18.19 -2.53 -10.15
N THR A 206 -18.56 -1.29 -10.52
CA THR A 206 -19.26 -0.98 -11.79
C THR A 206 -18.50 -1.52 -13.00
N SER A 207 -17.18 -1.27 -13.07
CA SER A 207 -16.34 -1.76 -14.17
C SER A 207 -16.36 -3.29 -14.27
N ILE A 208 -16.27 -3.99 -13.15
CA ILE A 208 -16.26 -5.44 -13.08
C ILE A 208 -17.63 -6.03 -13.45
N CYS A 209 -18.71 -5.53 -12.87
CA CYS A 209 -20.09 -5.95 -13.18
C CYS A 209 -20.42 -5.78 -14.67
N GLY A 210 -19.95 -4.70 -15.29
CA GLY A 210 -20.09 -4.47 -16.73
C GLY A 210 -19.43 -5.57 -17.57
N HIS A 211 -18.25 -6.05 -17.18
CA HIS A 211 -17.56 -7.13 -17.91
C HIS A 211 -18.20 -8.50 -17.75
N ILE A 212 -18.83 -8.80 -16.61
CA ILE A 212 -19.56 -10.07 -16.38
C ILE A 212 -21.04 -10.02 -16.76
N LYS A 213 -21.50 -8.92 -17.39
CA LYS A 213 -22.88 -8.70 -17.85
C LYS A 213 -23.92 -8.65 -16.73
N PHE A 214 -23.52 -8.23 -15.53
CA PHE A 214 -24.45 -7.94 -14.43
C PHE A 214 -24.96 -6.51 -14.58
N SER A 215 -25.66 -6.24 -15.69
CA SER A 215 -25.95 -4.88 -16.15
C SER A 215 -26.74 -4.03 -15.17
N LYS A 216 -27.73 -4.64 -14.48
CA LYS A 216 -28.54 -3.94 -13.48
C LYS A 216 -27.70 -3.48 -12.28
N GLU A 217 -26.87 -4.37 -11.73
CA GLU A 217 -26.00 -4.03 -10.60
C GLU A 217 -24.92 -3.01 -11.00
N ALA A 218 -24.39 -3.14 -12.23
CA ALA A 218 -23.45 -2.17 -12.79
C ALA A 218 -24.08 -0.77 -12.89
N GLU A 219 -25.31 -0.69 -13.41
CA GLU A 219 -26.08 0.55 -13.56
C GLU A 219 -26.43 1.17 -12.20
N ASP A 220 -26.98 0.38 -11.27
CA ASP A 220 -27.33 0.85 -9.92
C ASP A 220 -26.10 1.43 -9.20
N THR A 221 -24.97 0.71 -9.25
CA THR A 221 -23.70 1.15 -8.66
C THR A 221 -23.15 2.39 -9.39
N PHE A 222 -23.31 2.48 -10.72
CA PHE A 222 -22.87 3.63 -11.48
C PHE A 222 -23.67 4.89 -11.13
N TYR A 223 -25.00 4.80 -10.95
CA TYR A 223 -25.79 5.94 -10.52
C TYR A 223 -25.40 6.43 -9.13
N GLU A 224 -25.04 5.52 -8.22
CA GLU A 224 -24.49 5.88 -6.91
C GLU A 224 -23.17 6.65 -7.06
N LEU A 225 -22.23 6.15 -7.87
CA LEU A 225 -20.97 6.83 -8.17
C LEU A 225 -21.20 8.20 -8.81
N TRP A 226 -22.11 8.28 -9.78
CA TRP A 226 -22.48 9.53 -10.42
C TRP A 226 -23.02 10.54 -9.41
N ARG A 227 -23.92 10.12 -8.51
CA ARG A 227 -24.43 10.98 -7.44
C ARG A 227 -23.30 11.51 -6.56
N ILE A 228 -22.34 10.67 -6.17
CA ILE A 228 -21.17 11.12 -5.39
C ILE A 228 -20.37 12.16 -6.17
N SER A 229 -20.15 11.99 -7.47
CA SER A 229 -19.45 12.99 -8.31
C SER A 229 -20.17 14.34 -8.40
N GLN A 230 -21.49 14.37 -8.22
CA GLN A 230 -22.27 15.61 -8.20
C GLN A 230 -22.22 16.30 -6.83
N ILE A 231 -22.16 15.53 -5.74
CA ILE A 231 -22.13 16.07 -4.36
C ILE A 231 -20.71 16.46 -3.95
N HIS A 232 -19.72 15.66 -4.33
CA HIS A 232 -18.31 15.79 -3.97
C HIS A 232 -17.41 15.80 -5.22
N PRO A 233 -17.53 16.81 -6.11
CA PRO A 233 -16.68 16.90 -7.30
C PRO A 233 -15.18 17.00 -6.97
N GLU A 234 -14.82 17.49 -5.78
CA GLU A 234 -13.44 17.60 -5.28
C GLU A 234 -12.74 16.25 -5.08
N TYR A 235 -13.48 15.14 -5.02
CA TYR A 235 -12.90 13.79 -4.92
C TYR A 235 -12.36 13.26 -6.26
N PHE A 236 -12.56 13.99 -7.35
CA PHE A 236 -12.28 13.54 -8.70
C PHE A 236 -11.40 14.55 -9.44
N THR A 237 -10.57 14.03 -10.36
CA THR A 237 -9.90 14.88 -11.35
C THR A 237 -10.87 15.30 -12.45
N SER A 238 -10.56 16.37 -13.18
CA SER A 238 -11.38 16.81 -14.32
C SER A 238 -11.54 15.73 -15.40
N GLU A 239 -10.49 14.94 -15.63
CA GLU A 239 -10.51 13.80 -16.56
C GLU A 239 -11.46 12.69 -16.08
N GLN A 240 -11.43 12.37 -14.79
CA GLN A 240 -12.33 11.37 -14.19
C GLN A 240 -13.80 11.81 -14.31
N LEU A 241 -14.10 13.07 -14.02
CA LEU A 241 -15.46 13.62 -14.17
C LEU A 241 -15.92 13.57 -15.63
N GLN A 242 -15.05 13.89 -16.58
CA GLN A 242 -15.36 13.80 -18.00
C GLN A 242 -15.66 12.36 -18.44
N SER A 243 -14.86 11.39 -17.97
CA SER A 243 -15.08 9.96 -18.23
C SER A 243 -16.42 9.48 -17.66
N LEU A 244 -16.75 9.85 -16.42
CA LEU A 244 -18.05 9.52 -15.81
C LEU A 244 -19.21 10.12 -16.60
N PHE A 245 -19.10 11.38 -17.04
CA PHE A 245 -20.14 12.02 -17.84
C PHE A 245 -20.36 11.33 -19.20
N GLN A 246 -19.31 10.85 -19.85
CA GLN A 246 -19.42 10.07 -21.08
C GLN A 246 -20.14 8.75 -20.85
N ASN A 247 -19.77 8.01 -19.81
CA ASN A 247 -20.39 6.73 -19.46
C ASN A 247 -21.88 6.89 -19.10
N MET A 248 -22.26 7.98 -18.44
CA MET A 248 -23.66 8.29 -18.10
C MET A 248 -24.58 8.36 -19.33
N LYS A 249 -24.05 8.81 -20.48
CA LYS A 249 -24.83 8.84 -21.72
C LYS A 249 -25.16 7.44 -22.23
N SER A 250 -24.24 6.48 -22.04
CA SER A 250 -24.41 5.08 -22.45
C SER A 250 -25.42 4.30 -21.61
N TYR A 251 -25.66 4.71 -20.36
CA TYR A 251 -26.70 4.09 -19.51
C TYR A 251 -28.11 4.65 -19.77
N LYS A 252 -28.22 5.83 -20.39
CA LYS A 252 -29.51 6.46 -20.73
C LYS A 252 -30.04 6.09 -22.12
N SER A 253 -29.21 5.48 -22.97
CA SER A 253 -29.54 5.06 -24.34
C SER A 253 -30.02 3.62 -24.39
#